data_AF-A0A1B6M6B7-F1
#
_entry.id   AF-A0A1B6M6B7-F1
#
_cell.length_a   1.000
_cell.length_b   1.000
_cell.length_c   1.000
_cell.angle_alpha   90.00
_cell.angle_beta   90.00
_cell.angle_gamma   90.00
#
_symmetry.space_group_name_H-M   'P 1'
#
loop_
_entity.id
_entity.type
_entity.pdbx_description
1 polymer ?
#
loop_
_entity_poly.entity_id
_entity_poly.type
_entity_poly.pdbx_seq_one_letter_code
_entity_poly.pdbx_strand_id
1 'polypeptide(L)'
;LSTRAGLCYYWTPGSHIRTTEPDFNADALFNNLLTRLHKGDVLITVATGQLSDAEADRTGLVPTHAYAVLDIRLVQDKRLMKLKNPWSHVRWRGNYSELDTAHWTQEMKSALDYDPSSAAMFDNGVFWIDYDSILRFYDVFYLNWNPGLFNYTYCIHQSWSAGLGPVKDAYNIGDNPQFRLEVEANAGAVWVLLTRHITQIDDFRENTEYITVLVYKNEGNRVYYPSDPPPYIDGVRINSPHYLCKIILSDTSPRKFTLVVSQYEKMHTINYTLRAYATCPFTLSKIQNPYSYSEKVTDGQWQGVTAGGCRNHPATYPLNPRYRVTLETADSSNQLAIDLKGPKQYQMGVEVTIVSVCDETVTAPFKAKSSGAYRSGFVILELQNIPAGVYEIVPSTFYPNQEGPFFLTVKSSCRLQLARVN
;
A
#
# COMPACT_ATOMS: atom_id res chain seq x y z
N LEU A 1 6.24 -31.19 4.57
CA LEU A 1 5.96 -30.47 5.83
C LEU A 1 6.75 -29.16 5.97
N SER A 2 7.84 -28.93 5.22
CA SER A 2 8.60 -27.65 5.28
C SER A 2 7.90 -26.44 4.62
N THR A 3 6.83 -26.65 3.86
CA THR A 3 5.97 -25.56 3.33
C THR A 3 4.74 -25.25 4.18
N ARG A 4 4.48 -26.02 5.26
CA ARG A 4 3.30 -25.81 6.13
C ARG A 4 3.56 -24.85 7.30
N ALA A 5 4.82 -24.48 7.56
CA ALA A 5 5.16 -23.50 8.60
C ALA A 5 4.78 -22.05 8.20
N GLY A 6 4.49 -21.79 6.92
CA GLY A 6 4.07 -20.48 6.44
C GLY A 6 2.66 -20.06 6.87
N LEU A 7 1.85 -20.94 7.47
CA LEU A 7 0.42 -20.69 7.75
C LEU A 7 0.09 -20.15 9.15
N CYS A 8 1.09 -19.88 10.00
CA CYS A 8 0.86 -19.13 11.24
C CYS A 8 0.96 -17.62 10.97
N TYR A 9 0.04 -17.09 10.16
CA TYR A 9 -0.01 -15.67 9.80
C TYR A 9 -0.60 -14.83 10.93
N TYR A 10 0.26 -14.34 11.82
CA TYR A 10 -0.03 -13.17 12.64
C TYR A 10 1.25 -12.36 12.84
N TRP A 11 1.49 -11.43 11.91
CA TRP A 11 2.14 -10.10 12.09
C TRP A 11 3.51 -9.81 11.45
N THR A 12 3.59 -8.56 10.95
CA THR A 12 4.70 -7.79 10.34
C THR A 12 5.63 -8.45 9.30
N PRO A 13 5.95 -7.79 8.16
CA PRO A 13 6.97 -8.27 7.24
C PRO A 13 8.27 -8.36 8.03
N GLY A 14 9.01 -9.43 7.76
CA GLY A 14 10.17 -9.78 8.56
C GLY A 14 11.17 -8.63 8.70
N SER A 15 11.87 -8.60 9.83
CA SER A 15 13.03 -7.72 9.98
C SER A 15 14.17 -8.35 9.19
N HIS A 16 14.36 -7.89 7.96
CA HIS A 16 15.46 -8.35 7.11
C HIS A 16 16.80 -7.97 7.72
N ILE A 17 17.72 -8.92 7.71
CA ILE A 17 19.10 -8.74 8.16
C ILE A 17 19.86 -8.20 6.97
N ARG A 18 20.18 -6.90 7.01
CA ARG A 18 20.81 -6.19 5.90
C ARG A 18 22.07 -5.49 6.35
N THR A 19 23.04 -6.28 6.78
CA THR A 19 24.29 -5.81 7.38
C THR A 19 25.12 -4.88 6.49
N THR A 20 24.87 -4.89 5.18
CA THR A 20 25.52 -4.01 4.20
C THR A 20 24.80 -2.68 3.97
N GLU A 21 23.54 -2.54 4.42
CA GLU A 21 22.77 -1.31 4.26
C GLU A 21 23.08 -0.32 5.40
N PRO A 22 23.32 0.97 5.09
CA PRO A 22 23.78 1.96 6.08
C PRO A 22 22.76 2.30 7.17
N ASP A 23 21.48 2.01 6.94
CA ASP A 23 20.37 2.22 7.87
C ASP A 23 20.08 0.99 8.76
N PHE A 24 20.75 -0.15 8.52
CA PHE A 24 20.58 -1.33 9.35
C PHE A 24 21.30 -1.16 10.70
N ASN A 25 20.53 -1.21 11.78
CA ASN A 25 21.05 -1.12 13.15
C ASN A 25 20.92 -2.47 13.88
N ALA A 26 22.02 -3.21 13.91
CA ALA A 26 22.11 -4.54 14.52
C ALA A 26 21.81 -4.51 16.04
N ASP A 27 22.25 -3.47 16.75
CA ASP A 27 22.09 -3.36 18.19
C ASP A 27 20.65 -3.04 18.57
N ALA A 28 20.02 -2.11 17.86
CA ALA A 28 18.62 -1.78 18.04
C ALA A 28 17.72 -2.98 17.75
N LEU A 29 18.04 -3.77 16.71
CA LEU A 29 17.34 -5.01 16.42
C LEU A 29 17.49 -6.01 17.57
N PHE A 30 18.72 -6.32 18.00
CA PHE A 30 18.96 -7.27 19.09
C PHE A 30 18.21 -6.88 20.38
N ASN A 31 18.35 -5.61 20.79
CA ASN A 31 17.72 -5.10 22.00
C ASN A 31 16.20 -5.15 21.94
N ASN A 32 15.62 -4.89 20.76
CA ASN A 32 14.19 -5.03 20.54
C ASN A 32 13.75 -6.50 20.70
N LEU A 33 14.41 -7.42 20.00
CA LEU A 33 14.08 -8.85 20.05
C LEU A 33 14.20 -9.40 21.48
N LEU A 34 15.30 -9.10 22.17
CA LEU A 34 15.53 -9.49 23.57
C LEU A 34 14.41 -9.00 24.48
N THR A 35 14.15 -7.69 24.46
CA THR A 35 13.17 -7.06 25.37
C THR A 35 11.76 -7.60 25.11
N ARG A 36 11.40 -7.80 23.85
CA ARG A 36 10.03 -8.17 23.47
C ARG A 36 9.77 -9.66 23.66
N LEU A 37 10.75 -10.52 23.38
CA LEU A 37 10.62 -11.95 23.65
C LEU A 37 10.44 -12.20 25.15
N HIS A 38 11.25 -11.57 26.00
CA HIS A 38 11.17 -11.75 27.47
C HIS A 38 9.90 -11.16 28.09
N LYS A 39 9.28 -10.16 27.47
CA LYS A 39 7.96 -9.66 27.89
C LYS A 39 6.80 -10.58 27.47
N GLY A 40 7.05 -11.57 26.62
CA GLY A 40 5.99 -12.35 25.98
C GLY A 40 5.22 -11.57 24.91
N ASP A 41 5.81 -10.48 24.40
CA ASP A 41 5.21 -9.59 23.41
C ASP A 41 5.27 -10.17 21.99
N VAL A 42 6.18 -11.10 21.72
CA VAL A 42 6.46 -11.59 20.37
C VAL A 42 6.95 -13.04 20.38
N LEU A 43 6.50 -13.82 19.41
CA LEU A 43 7.11 -15.10 19.02
C LEU A 43 7.99 -14.89 17.80
N ILE A 44 9.24 -15.36 17.86
CA ILE A 44 10.26 -15.05 16.87
C ILE A 44 10.69 -16.33 16.15
N THR A 45 10.78 -16.26 14.83
CA THR A 45 11.49 -17.24 14.02
C THR A 45 12.55 -16.54 13.19
N VAL A 46 13.59 -17.25 12.79
CA VAL A 46 14.67 -16.75 11.95
C VAL A 46 14.94 -17.73 10.82
N ALA A 47 15.17 -17.24 9.60
CA ALA A 47 15.35 -18.10 8.44
C ALA A 47 16.67 -17.85 7.72
N THR A 48 17.29 -18.94 7.28
CA THR A 48 18.49 -18.93 6.43
C THR A 48 18.14 -18.60 5.00
N GLY A 49 19.08 -17.95 4.30
CA GLY A 49 19.03 -17.76 2.87
C GLY A 49 19.46 -19.00 2.09
N GLN A 50 19.89 -18.76 0.84
CA GLN A 50 20.64 -19.76 0.09
C GLN A 50 22.01 -19.96 0.75
N LEU A 51 22.39 -21.22 0.96
CA LEU A 51 23.72 -21.61 1.42
C LEU A 51 24.26 -22.65 0.44
N SER A 52 25.56 -22.60 0.16
CA SER A 52 26.20 -23.68 -0.60
C SER A 52 26.23 -24.98 0.22
N ASP A 53 26.25 -26.13 -0.45
CA ASP A 53 26.31 -27.44 0.23
C ASP A 53 27.50 -27.51 1.20
N ALA A 54 28.66 -26.99 0.79
CA ALA A 54 29.86 -26.92 1.62
C ALA A 54 29.67 -26.05 2.87
N GLU A 55 28.94 -24.93 2.78
CA GLU A 55 28.64 -24.09 3.94
C GLU A 55 27.59 -24.71 4.84
N ALA A 56 26.56 -25.32 4.28
CA ALA A 56 25.53 -26.05 5.02
C ALA A 56 26.16 -27.18 5.85
N ASP A 57 27.03 -28.00 5.24
CA ASP A 57 27.74 -29.08 5.92
C ASP A 57 28.67 -28.56 7.02
N ARG A 58 29.45 -27.50 6.71
CA ARG A 58 30.40 -26.90 7.66
C ARG A 58 29.71 -26.29 8.87
N THR A 59 28.59 -25.60 8.65
CA THR A 59 27.87 -24.87 9.70
C THR A 59 26.85 -25.73 10.43
N GLY A 60 26.37 -26.81 9.79
CA GLY A 60 25.21 -27.57 10.25
C GLY A 60 23.89 -26.82 10.10
N LEU A 61 23.86 -25.71 9.35
CA LEU A 61 22.64 -24.98 9.04
C LEU A 61 22.00 -25.52 7.76
N VAL A 62 20.68 -25.54 7.74
CA VAL A 62 19.90 -25.98 6.58
C VAL A 62 19.61 -24.77 5.71
N PRO A 63 19.86 -24.81 4.39
CA PRO A 63 19.53 -23.70 3.48
C PRO A 63 18.02 -23.49 3.37
N THR A 64 17.59 -22.24 3.20
CA THR A 64 16.18 -21.85 2.99
C THR A 64 15.21 -22.40 4.04
N HIS A 65 15.64 -22.43 5.30
CA HIS A 65 14.92 -23.10 6.39
C HIS A 65 14.71 -22.18 7.59
N ALA A 66 13.59 -22.39 8.28
CA ALA A 66 13.19 -21.57 9.42
C ALA A 66 13.46 -22.29 10.76
N TYR A 67 13.98 -21.53 11.71
CA TYR A 67 14.29 -21.95 13.07
C TYR A 67 13.47 -21.13 14.06
N ALA A 68 12.97 -21.77 15.13
CA ALA A 68 12.30 -21.07 16.22
C ALA A 68 13.33 -20.46 17.17
N VAL A 69 13.17 -19.19 17.54
CA VAL A 69 13.99 -18.54 18.57
C VAL A 69 13.32 -18.78 19.92
N LEU A 70 13.99 -19.56 20.79
CA LEU A 70 13.46 -19.96 22.08
C LEU A 70 13.85 -19.01 23.22
N ASP A 71 15.06 -18.43 23.16
CA ASP A 71 15.55 -17.49 24.15
C ASP A 71 16.62 -16.57 23.53
N ILE A 72 16.81 -15.39 24.11
CA ILE A 72 17.82 -14.41 23.74
C ILE A 72 18.46 -13.93 25.04
N ARG A 73 19.79 -13.91 25.10
CA ARG A 73 20.52 -13.53 26.32
C ARG A 73 21.71 -12.62 25.99
N LEU A 74 21.99 -11.70 26.92
CA LEU A 74 23.24 -10.95 26.98
C LEU A 74 24.01 -11.44 28.21
N VAL A 75 25.11 -12.15 28.00
CA VAL A 75 25.95 -12.73 29.07
C VAL A 75 27.39 -12.33 28.83
N GLN A 76 28.02 -11.66 29.80
CA GLN A 76 29.42 -11.19 29.69
C GLN A 76 29.70 -10.44 28.38
N ASP A 77 28.81 -9.50 28.03
CA ASP A 77 28.85 -8.73 26.78
C ASP A 77 28.72 -9.57 25.48
N LYS A 78 28.39 -10.86 25.59
CA LYS A 78 28.09 -11.75 24.47
C LYS A 78 26.58 -11.85 24.25
N ARG A 79 26.19 -11.59 23.01
CA ARG A 79 24.80 -11.66 22.52
C ARG A 79 24.55 -13.05 21.97
N LEU A 80 23.67 -13.80 22.62
CA LEU A 80 23.42 -15.21 22.31
C LEU A 80 21.94 -15.44 22.05
N MET A 81 21.65 -16.35 21.12
CA MET A 81 20.29 -16.78 20.79
C MET A 81 20.19 -18.30 20.88
N LYS A 82 19.13 -18.80 21.51
CA LYS A 82 18.80 -20.22 21.57
C LYS A 82 17.81 -20.53 20.46
N LEU A 83 18.21 -21.36 19.52
CA LEU A 83 17.38 -21.75 18.38
C LEU A 83 16.92 -23.20 18.49
N LYS A 84 15.79 -23.50 17.84
CA LYS A 84 15.31 -24.86 17.62
C LYS A 84 15.07 -25.13 16.14
N ASN A 85 15.72 -26.16 15.63
CA ASN A 85 15.38 -26.77 14.35
C ASN A 85 14.04 -27.53 14.48
N PRO A 86 13.02 -27.21 13.68
CA PRO A 86 11.73 -27.92 13.69
C PRO A 86 11.86 -29.43 13.40
N TRP A 87 12.88 -29.85 12.65
CA TRP A 87 13.13 -31.27 12.38
C TRP A 87 13.59 -32.03 13.63
N SER A 88 13.94 -31.31 14.70
CA SER A 88 14.41 -31.88 15.97
C SER A 88 15.67 -32.74 15.84
N HIS A 89 16.45 -32.51 14.79
CA HIS A 89 17.80 -32.99 14.55
C HIS A 89 18.53 -31.97 13.67
N VAL A 90 19.86 -32.05 13.57
CA VAL A 90 20.75 -31.12 12.84
C VAL A 90 20.88 -29.77 13.55
N ARG A 91 22.09 -29.51 14.06
CA ARG A 91 22.44 -28.34 14.87
C ARG A 91 23.61 -27.55 14.28
N TRP A 92 23.71 -26.30 14.72
CA TRP A 92 24.85 -25.44 14.53
C TRP A 92 26.15 -26.09 15.03
N ARG A 93 27.22 -26.01 14.23
CA ARG A 93 28.54 -26.60 14.50
C ARG A 93 29.64 -25.57 14.82
N GLY A 94 29.30 -24.29 14.89
CA GLY A 94 30.28 -23.22 15.16
C GLY A 94 30.34 -22.82 16.63
N ASN A 95 30.61 -21.54 16.89
CA ASN A 95 30.74 -21.00 18.24
C ASN A 95 29.49 -21.26 19.07
N TYR A 96 29.67 -21.69 20.32
CA TYR A 96 28.59 -22.07 21.23
C TYR A 96 27.77 -23.31 20.80
N SER A 97 28.29 -24.11 19.85
CA SER A 97 27.77 -25.47 19.61
C SER A 97 28.11 -26.41 20.77
N GLU A 98 27.52 -27.60 20.80
CA GLU A 98 27.83 -28.64 21.78
C GLU A 98 29.29 -29.14 21.70
N LEU A 99 29.94 -28.96 20.54
CA LEU A 99 31.32 -29.38 20.29
C LEU A 99 32.35 -28.28 20.57
N ASP A 100 31.91 -27.06 20.88
CA ASP A 100 32.79 -25.93 21.11
C ASP A 100 33.44 -25.99 22.50
N THR A 101 34.73 -26.29 22.56
CA THR A 101 35.47 -26.30 23.83
C THR A 101 36.09 -24.96 24.21
N ALA A 102 36.09 -23.98 23.30
CA ALA A 102 36.80 -22.71 23.48
C ALA A 102 35.92 -21.64 24.14
N HIS A 103 34.65 -21.54 23.75
CA HIS A 103 33.80 -20.45 24.23
C HIS A 103 32.93 -20.83 25.44
N TRP A 104 32.72 -22.13 25.72
CA TRP A 104 31.89 -22.56 26.85
C TRP A 104 32.64 -22.49 28.19
N THR A 105 32.59 -21.33 28.86
CA THR A 105 33.06 -21.19 30.26
C THR A 105 32.02 -21.74 31.25
N GLN A 106 32.44 -22.01 32.49
CA GLN A 106 31.54 -22.51 33.53
C GLN A 106 30.45 -21.50 33.89
N GLU A 107 30.78 -20.21 33.85
CA GLU A 107 29.85 -19.10 34.07
C GLU A 107 28.80 -19.06 32.95
N MET A 108 29.21 -19.25 31.69
CA MET A 108 28.28 -19.27 30.55
C MET A 108 27.32 -20.46 30.61
N LYS A 109 27.84 -21.65 30.94
CA LYS A 109 27.00 -22.86 31.14
C LYS A 109 25.95 -22.63 32.21
N SER A 110 26.34 -22.00 33.32
CA SER A 110 25.46 -21.70 34.44
C SER A 110 24.43 -20.62 34.09
N ALA A 111 24.83 -19.55 33.40
CA ALA A 111 23.96 -18.43 33.04
C ALA A 111 22.91 -18.78 31.98
N LEU A 112 23.23 -19.72 31.08
CA LEU A 112 22.36 -20.15 29.98
C LEU A 112 21.59 -21.44 30.26
N ASP A 113 21.79 -22.03 31.44
CA ASP A 113 21.24 -23.33 31.84
C ASP A 113 21.46 -24.39 30.73
N TYR A 114 22.73 -24.54 30.33
CA TYR A 114 23.11 -25.38 29.20
C TYR A 114 24.37 -26.20 29.50
N ASP A 115 24.26 -27.52 29.34
CA ASP A 115 25.40 -28.44 29.37
C ASP A 115 25.68 -28.98 27.96
N PRO A 116 26.81 -28.59 27.34
CA PRO A 116 27.25 -29.12 26.05
C PRO A 116 27.41 -30.64 26.03
N SER A 117 27.83 -31.24 27.15
CA SER A 117 28.10 -32.68 27.25
C SER A 117 26.82 -33.50 27.12
N SER A 118 25.78 -33.10 27.89
CA SER A 118 24.43 -33.65 27.78
C SER A 118 23.84 -33.42 26.37
N ALA A 119 24.00 -32.21 25.82
CA ALA A 119 23.53 -31.92 24.47
C ALA A 119 24.21 -32.79 23.40
N ALA A 120 25.48 -33.15 23.55
CA ALA A 120 26.18 -34.05 22.63
C ALA A 120 25.63 -35.49 22.66
N MET A 121 24.97 -35.92 23.75
CA MET A 121 24.40 -37.27 23.87
C MET A 121 23.04 -37.41 23.17
N PHE A 122 22.26 -36.32 23.09
CA PHE A 122 20.92 -36.35 22.49
C PHE A 122 20.67 -35.10 21.64
N ASP A 123 20.61 -35.30 20.32
CA ASP A 123 20.23 -34.23 19.40
C ASP A 123 18.71 -34.06 19.37
N ASN A 124 18.24 -32.93 19.89
CA ASN A 124 16.85 -32.49 19.85
C ASN A 124 16.64 -31.26 18.95
N GLY A 125 17.67 -30.90 18.17
CA GLY A 125 17.72 -29.74 17.28
C GLY A 125 17.81 -28.39 18.01
N VAL A 126 18.05 -28.35 19.32
CA VAL A 126 18.20 -27.11 20.10
C VAL A 126 19.67 -26.77 20.29
N PHE A 127 20.05 -25.52 20.03
CA PHE A 127 21.42 -25.05 20.17
C PHE A 127 21.49 -23.56 20.50
N TRP A 128 22.62 -23.13 21.08
CA TRP A 128 22.97 -21.72 21.21
C TRP A 128 23.86 -21.29 20.04
N ILE A 129 23.76 -20.02 19.67
CA ILE A 129 24.56 -19.40 18.61
C ILE A 129 24.77 -17.92 18.95
N ASP A 130 25.93 -17.37 18.57
CA ASP A 130 26.21 -15.96 18.74
C ASP A 130 25.47 -15.10 17.70
N TYR A 131 25.12 -13.88 18.11
CA TYR A 131 24.36 -12.97 17.25
C TYR A 131 25.13 -12.56 15.98
N ASP A 132 26.45 -12.51 16.02
CA ASP A 132 27.25 -12.16 14.84
C ASP A 132 27.17 -13.28 13.77
N SER A 133 27.12 -14.54 14.21
CA SER A 133 26.80 -15.70 13.35
C SER A 133 25.37 -15.65 12.81
N ILE A 134 24.38 -15.19 13.60
CA ILE A 134 23.02 -14.96 13.08
C ILE A 134 23.03 -13.94 11.94
N LEU A 135 23.69 -12.79 12.16
CA LEU A 135 23.78 -11.72 11.17
C LEU A 135 24.52 -12.12 9.89
N ARG A 136 25.33 -13.18 9.94
CA ARG A 136 26.09 -13.71 8.80
C ARG A 136 25.34 -14.75 7.99
N PHE A 137 24.61 -15.66 8.64
CA PHE A 137 24.05 -16.85 7.99
C PHE A 137 22.52 -16.82 7.80
N TYR A 138 21.84 -15.84 8.40
CA TYR A 138 20.39 -15.72 8.33
C TYR A 138 19.98 -14.42 7.63
N ASP A 139 18.87 -14.49 6.89
CA ASP A 139 18.40 -13.38 6.04
C ASP A 139 17.32 -12.55 6.71
N VAL A 140 16.50 -13.15 7.58
CA VAL A 140 15.28 -12.52 8.06
C VAL A 140 14.78 -13.10 9.38
N PHE A 141 14.29 -12.21 10.26
CA PHE A 141 13.45 -12.57 11.39
C PHE A 141 11.97 -12.39 11.06
N TYR A 142 11.13 -13.38 11.32
CA TYR A 142 9.68 -13.24 11.30
C TYR A 142 9.15 -13.05 12.72
N LEU A 143 8.38 -11.99 12.92
CA LEU A 143 7.96 -11.51 14.24
C LEU A 143 6.45 -11.60 14.41
N ASN A 144 5.99 -12.57 15.20
CA ASN A 144 4.58 -12.73 15.49
C ASN A 144 4.23 -11.99 16.78
N TRP A 145 3.81 -10.73 16.63
CA TRP A 145 3.48 -9.85 17.76
C TRP A 145 2.17 -10.25 18.43
N ASN A 146 2.15 -10.14 19.76
CA ASN A 146 0.96 -10.28 20.58
C ASN A 146 -0.10 -9.25 20.11
N PRO A 147 -1.26 -9.69 19.60
CA PRO A 147 -2.31 -8.79 19.15
C PRO A 147 -2.82 -7.85 20.26
N GLY A 148 -2.72 -8.25 21.52
CA GLY A 148 -3.12 -7.44 22.68
C GLY A 148 -2.29 -6.17 22.88
N LEU A 149 -1.15 -6.02 22.17
CA LEU A 149 -0.37 -4.77 22.17
C LEU A 149 -1.03 -3.66 21.34
N PHE A 150 -2.03 -4.01 20.53
CA PHE A 150 -2.68 -3.09 19.60
C PHE A 150 -4.14 -2.93 20.00
N ASN A 151 -4.40 -1.96 20.87
CA ASN A 151 -5.74 -1.69 21.39
C ASN A 151 -6.72 -1.19 20.32
N TYR A 152 -6.18 -0.61 19.24
CA TYR A 152 -6.97 -0.09 18.13
C TYR A 152 -6.68 -0.93 16.90
N THR A 153 -7.69 -1.66 16.43
CA THR A 153 -7.57 -2.54 15.26
C THR A 153 -8.78 -2.38 14.36
N TYR A 154 -8.56 -2.59 13.06
CA TYR A 154 -9.61 -2.61 12.05
C TYR A 154 -9.30 -3.68 11.01
N CYS A 155 -10.32 -4.37 10.51
CA CYS A 155 -10.15 -5.38 9.47
C CYS A 155 -11.33 -5.32 8.49
N ILE A 156 -11.02 -5.32 7.19
CA ILE A 156 -12.01 -5.45 6.12
C ILE A 156 -11.53 -6.43 5.06
N HIS A 157 -12.46 -7.23 4.56
CA HIS A 157 -12.24 -8.13 3.41
C HIS A 157 -12.94 -7.54 2.19
N GLN A 158 -12.26 -7.51 1.05
CA GLN A 158 -12.74 -6.92 -0.19
C GLN A 158 -12.27 -7.73 -1.40
N SER A 159 -12.91 -7.46 -2.54
CA SER A 159 -12.49 -7.95 -3.84
C SER A 159 -12.28 -6.76 -4.77
N TRP A 160 -11.30 -6.86 -5.66
CA TRP A 160 -11.04 -5.90 -6.71
C TRP A 160 -11.08 -6.61 -8.06
N SER A 161 -12.15 -6.38 -8.81
CA SER A 161 -12.39 -7.02 -10.09
C SER A 161 -11.36 -6.63 -11.15
N ALA A 162 -10.97 -7.61 -11.96
CA ALA A 162 -10.19 -7.39 -13.17
C ALA A 162 -10.88 -6.38 -14.11
N GLY A 163 -10.08 -5.59 -14.84
CA GLY A 163 -10.59 -4.68 -15.86
C GLY A 163 -11.11 -3.32 -15.37
N LEU A 164 -11.05 -3.03 -14.07
CA LEU A 164 -11.33 -1.70 -13.54
C LEU A 164 -10.12 -0.77 -13.66
N GLY A 165 -10.30 0.34 -14.37
CA GLY A 165 -9.25 1.34 -14.61
C GLY A 165 -8.17 0.89 -15.60
N PRO A 166 -7.05 1.63 -15.72
CA PRO A 166 -5.96 1.27 -16.62
C PRO A 166 -5.21 0.03 -16.12
N VAL A 167 -4.71 -0.80 -17.05
CA VAL A 167 -3.93 -2.02 -16.76
C VAL A 167 -2.76 -1.73 -15.82
N LYS A 168 -2.10 -0.57 -16.00
CA LYS A 168 -1.07 -0.06 -15.09
C LYS A 168 -1.53 1.25 -14.49
N ASP A 169 -1.10 1.52 -13.26
CA ASP A 169 -1.32 2.79 -12.54
C ASP A 169 -0.48 3.95 -13.12
N ALA A 170 -0.45 4.09 -14.45
CA ALA A 170 0.43 5.04 -15.15
C ALA A 170 -0.14 6.47 -15.19
N TYR A 171 -1.46 6.62 -15.23
CA TYR A 171 -2.10 7.94 -15.37
C TYR A 171 -3.39 8.10 -14.54
N ASN A 172 -4.01 7.00 -14.09
CA ASN A 172 -5.20 7.03 -13.26
C ASN A 172 -5.18 5.89 -12.23
N ILE A 173 -5.40 6.24 -10.96
CA ILE A 173 -5.61 5.33 -9.82
C ILE A 173 -6.94 5.57 -9.12
N GLY A 174 -7.77 6.48 -9.66
CA GLY A 174 -9.10 6.79 -9.13
C GLY A 174 -10.06 5.61 -9.11
N ASP A 175 -9.85 4.62 -9.98
CA ASP A 175 -10.66 3.39 -10.05
C ASP A 175 -10.19 2.32 -9.04
N ASN A 176 -9.02 2.49 -8.43
CA ASN A 176 -8.50 1.54 -7.46
C ASN A 176 -9.31 1.63 -6.14
N PRO A 177 -9.33 0.56 -5.32
CA PRO A 177 -9.92 0.64 -3.98
C PRO A 177 -9.15 1.64 -3.10
N GLN A 178 -9.88 2.60 -2.52
CA GLN A 178 -9.29 3.63 -1.66
C GLN A 178 -9.99 3.67 -0.31
N PHE A 179 -9.22 3.97 0.74
CA PHE A 179 -9.70 4.05 2.11
C PHE A 179 -9.23 5.34 2.76
N ARG A 180 -10.10 5.96 3.55
CA ARG A 180 -9.78 7.11 4.38
C ARG A 180 -9.37 6.64 5.76
N LEU A 181 -8.15 6.99 6.16
CA LEU A 181 -7.62 6.79 7.50
C LEU A 181 -7.62 8.12 8.24
N GLU A 182 -8.36 8.23 9.34
CA GLU A 182 -8.36 9.38 10.24
C GLU A 182 -7.77 8.97 11.60
N VAL A 183 -6.80 9.73 12.10
CA VAL A 183 -6.11 9.47 13.38
C VAL A 183 -6.34 10.63 14.33
N GLU A 184 -6.66 10.33 15.59
CA GLU A 184 -7.08 11.36 16.56
C GLU A 184 -5.91 11.89 17.40
N ALA A 185 -4.88 11.07 17.63
CA ALA A 185 -3.79 11.42 18.53
C ALA A 185 -2.68 12.25 17.86
N ASN A 186 -2.01 13.07 18.68
CA ASN A 186 -0.88 13.89 18.25
C ASN A 186 0.35 13.05 17.89
N ALA A 187 0.60 11.96 18.61
CA ALA A 187 1.70 11.03 18.36
C ALA A 187 1.23 9.57 18.39
N GLY A 188 1.92 8.71 17.65
CA GLY A 188 1.61 7.28 17.56
C GLY A 188 2.12 6.63 16.28
N ALA A 189 1.70 5.41 16.04
CA ALA A 189 1.96 4.72 14.78
C ALA A 189 0.75 3.90 14.34
N VAL A 190 0.55 3.84 13.02
CA VAL A 190 -0.44 2.99 12.37
C VAL A 190 0.28 2.04 11.42
N TRP A 191 0.04 0.75 11.57
CA TRP A 191 0.51 -0.30 10.66
C TRP A 191 -0.65 -0.73 9.78
N VAL A 192 -0.45 -0.67 8.46
CA VAL A 192 -1.44 -1.07 7.46
C VAL A 192 -0.94 -2.31 6.76
N LEU A 193 -1.64 -3.42 6.95
CA LEU A 193 -1.36 -4.74 6.38
C LEU A 193 -2.37 -5.05 5.28
N LEU A 194 -1.86 -5.17 4.05
CA LEU A 194 -2.59 -5.72 2.92
C LEU A 194 -2.20 -7.18 2.76
N THR A 195 -3.20 -8.06 2.75
CA THR A 195 -3.05 -9.50 2.54
C THR A 195 -3.88 -9.93 1.35
N ARG A 196 -3.23 -10.36 0.26
CA ARG A 196 -3.87 -11.03 -0.87
C ARG A 196 -4.32 -12.43 -0.45
N HIS A 197 -5.52 -12.83 -0.87
CA HIS A 197 -6.02 -14.18 -0.65
C HIS A 197 -5.56 -15.05 -1.81
N ILE A 198 -4.74 -16.04 -1.50
CA ILE A 198 -4.35 -17.05 -2.47
C ILE A 198 -5.39 -18.18 -2.40
N THR A 199 -6.15 -18.33 -3.48
CA THR A 199 -7.26 -19.30 -3.56
C THR A 199 -6.96 -20.51 -4.42
N GLN A 200 -5.90 -20.43 -5.25
CA GLN A 200 -5.45 -21.50 -6.13
C GLN A 200 -3.99 -21.85 -5.84
N ILE A 201 -3.65 -23.13 -5.93
CA ILE A 201 -2.28 -23.60 -5.63
C ILE A 201 -1.27 -23.13 -6.68
N ASP A 202 -1.70 -22.97 -7.93
CA ASP A 202 -0.80 -22.53 -9.00
C ASP A 202 -0.47 -21.03 -8.89
N ASP A 203 -1.43 -20.22 -8.44
CA ASP A 203 -1.20 -18.82 -8.05
C ASP A 203 -0.17 -18.71 -6.91
N PHE A 204 -0.20 -19.62 -5.93
CA PHE A 204 0.84 -19.69 -4.89
C PHE A 204 2.24 -20.00 -5.46
N ARG A 205 2.32 -20.87 -6.47
CA ARG A 205 3.58 -21.37 -7.02
C ARG A 205 4.28 -20.33 -7.89
N GLU A 206 3.53 -19.65 -8.75
CA GLU A 206 4.10 -18.69 -9.70
C GLU A 206 4.13 -17.27 -9.12
N ASN A 207 3.09 -16.90 -8.37
CA ASN A 207 2.95 -15.65 -7.65
C ASN A 207 3.34 -14.42 -8.48
N THR A 208 2.62 -14.23 -9.58
CA THR A 208 2.89 -13.19 -10.60
C THR A 208 2.32 -11.81 -10.24
N GLU A 209 1.54 -11.76 -9.17
CA GLU A 209 0.69 -10.65 -8.78
C GLU A 209 1.42 -9.79 -7.77
N TYR A 210 1.81 -8.59 -8.20
CA TYR A 210 2.48 -7.64 -7.32
C TYR A 210 1.47 -6.67 -6.73
N ILE A 211 1.37 -6.64 -5.40
CA ILE A 211 0.45 -5.78 -4.65
C ILE A 211 1.20 -4.76 -3.79
N THR A 212 0.53 -3.66 -3.47
CA THR A 212 1.04 -2.63 -2.56
C THR A 212 -0.09 -1.77 -1.98
N VAL A 213 0.24 -0.98 -0.97
CA VAL A 213 -0.58 0.15 -0.50
C VAL A 213 0.22 1.43 -0.65
N LEU A 214 -0.36 2.39 -1.36
CA LEU A 214 0.13 3.76 -1.45
C LEU A 214 -0.55 4.60 -0.37
N VAL A 215 0.18 5.53 0.25
CA VAL A 215 -0.36 6.44 1.27
C VAL A 215 -0.21 7.88 0.81
N TYR A 216 -1.29 8.65 0.85
CA TYR A 216 -1.32 10.07 0.46
C TYR A 216 -1.75 10.96 1.63
N LYS A 217 -1.15 12.15 1.71
CA LYS A 217 -1.49 13.23 2.64
C LYS A 217 -2.40 14.24 1.93
N ASN A 218 -3.67 13.89 1.75
CA ASN A 218 -4.62 14.66 0.93
C ASN A 218 -6.01 14.79 1.59
N GLU A 219 -6.03 14.89 2.92
CA GLU A 219 -7.27 15.03 3.71
C GLU A 219 -8.27 13.88 3.57
N GLY A 220 -7.82 12.70 3.15
CA GLY A 220 -8.70 11.54 2.98
C GLY A 220 -9.58 11.60 1.73
N ASN A 221 -9.24 12.44 0.75
CA ASN A 221 -9.97 12.57 -0.50
C ASN A 221 -9.54 11.53 -1.53
N ARG A 222 -10.40 11.25 -2.51
CA ARG A 222 -10.05 10.31 -3.60
C ARG A 222 -8.83 10.85 -4.37
N VAL A 223 -7.87 9.98 -4.64
CA VAL A 223 -6.68 10.28 -5.44
C VAL A 223 -6.89 9.74 -6.85
N TYR A 224 -6.72 10.59 -7.87
CA TYR A 224 -6.86 10.18 -9.26
C TYR A 224 -5.51 10.02 -9.94
N TYR A 225 -4.59 10.94 -9.71
CA TYR A 225 -3.28 10.91 -10.36
C TYR A 225 -2.25 10.23 -9.46
N PRO A 226 -1.47 9.25 -9.95
CA PRO A 226 -0.50 8.52 -9.14
C PRO A 226 0.54 9.41 -8.45
N SER A 227 0.96 10.47 -9.14
CA SER A 227 2.05 11.36 -8.74
C SER A 227 1.58 12.76 -8.33
N ASP A 228 0.26 13.00 -8.24
CA ASP A 228 -0.28 14.32 -7.90
C ASP A 228 -1.55 14.22 -7.03
N PRO A 229 -1.45 14.47 -5.71
CA PRO A 229 -0.22 14.83 -5.00
C PRO A 229 0.78 13.65 -4.98
N PRO A 230 2.09 13.89 -4.78
CA PRO A 230 3.05 12.81 -4.64
C PRO A 230 2.70 11.92 -3.44
N PRO A 231 2.89 10.59 -3.55
CA PRO A 231 2.64 9.67 -2.45
C PRO A 231 3.55 9.98 -1.27
N TYR A 232 2.98 9.98 -0.07
CA TYR A 232 3.74 10.05 1.18
C TYR A 232 4.50 8.75 1.46
N ILE A 233 3.86 7.61 1.17
CA ILE A 233 4.51 6.30 1.13
C ILE A 233 4.20 5.70 -0.24
N ASP A 234 5.21 5.64 -1.10
CA ASP A 234 5.15 4.92 -2.37
C ASP A 234 5.54 3.46 -2.13
N GLY A 235 4.54 2.65 -1.81
CA GLY A 235 4.79 1.28 -1.43
C GLY A 235 5.38 0.46 -2.57
N VAL A 236 6.49 -0.23 -2.29
CA VAL A 236 7.12 -1.14 -3.26
C VAL A 236 6.13 -2.24 -3.62
N ARG A 237 5.92 -2.42 -4.92
CA ARG A 237 5.10 -3.50 -5.45
C ARG A 237 5.87 -4.80 -5.27
N ILE A 238 5.34 -5.69 -4.44
CA ILE A 238 5.96 -6.97 -4.12
C ILE A 238 5.02 -8.10 -4.49
N ASN A 239 5.58 -9.22 -4.93
CA ASN A 239 4.83 -10.43 -5.20
C ASN A 239 4.50 -11.21 -3.92
N SER A 240 4.99 -10.83 -2.75
CA SER A 240 4.52 -11.43 -1.49
C SER A 240 3.00 -11.27 -1.34
N PRO A 241 2.27 -12.29 -0.83
CA PRO A 241 0.84 -12.13 -0.50
C PRO A 241 0.59 -11.10 0.61
N HIS A 242 1.63 -10.65 1.31
CA HIS A 242 1.53 -9.66 2.37
C HIS A 242 2.41 -8.45 2.07
N TYR A 243 1.80 -7.27 2.16
CA TYR A 243 2.47 -5.98 2.17
C TYR A 243 2.12 -5.23 3.45
N LEU A 244 3.12 -4.68 4.15
CA LEU A 244 2.89 -3.80 5.30
C LEU A 244 3.61 -2.48 5.11
N CYS A 245 2.92 -1.40 5.43
CA CYS A 245 3.56 -0.12 5.68
C CYS A 245 3.26 0.40 7.08
N LYS A 246 4.18 1.20 7.62
CA LYS A 246 4.05 1.87 8.91
C LYS A 246 3.98 3.38 8.71
N ILE A 247 2.91 3.99 9.19
CA ILE A 247 2.72 5.45 9.25
C ILE A 247 3.10 5.88 10.66
N ILE A 248 4.15 6.70 10.78
CA ILE A 248 4.56 7.30 12.07
C ILE A 248 3.93 8.67 12.18
N LEU A 249 3.32 8.96 13.34
CA LEU A 249 2.64 10.21 13.65
C LEU A 249 3.48 11.03 14.64
N SER A 250 3.63 12.31 14.32
CA SER A 250 4.20 13.37 15.14
C SER A 250 3.18 14.50 15.30
N ASP A 251 3.43 15.46 16.19
CA ASP A 251 2.53 16.61 16.42
C ASP A 251 2.25 17.42 15.14
N THR A 252 3.18 17.41 14.20
CA THR A 252 3.08 18.08 12.89
C THR A 252 2.52 17.20 11.77
N SER A 253 2.25 15.92 12.04
CA SER A 253 1.74 15.00 11.02
C SER A 253 0.28 15.31 10.65
N PRO A 254 -0.10 15.14 9.38
CA PRO A 254 -1.51 15.16 8.98
C PRO A 254 -2.31 14.12 9.75
N ARG A 255 -3.59 14.42 9.96
CA ARG A 255 -4.52 13.54 10.69
C ARG A 255 -5.39 12.70 9.77
N LYS A 256 -5.41 13.02 8.47
CA LYS A 256 -6.23 12.34 7.47
C LYS A 256 -5.37 11.90 6.30
N PHE A 257 -5.42 10.62 5.99
CA PHE A 257 -4.67 9.99 4.92
C PHE A 257 -5.61 9.24 3.98
N THR A 258 -5.18 9.08 2.74
CA THR A 258 -5.81 8.17 1.78
C THR A 258 -4.89 6.99 1.52
N LEU A 259 -5.41 5.79 1.74
CA LEU A 259 -4.76 4.52 1.42
C LEU A 259 -5.29 4.04 0.08
N VAL A 260 -4.43 3.78 -0.89
CA VAL A 260 -4.80 3.25 -2.20
C VAL A 260 -4.22 1.84 -2.33
N VAL A 261 -5.10 0.84 -2.45
CA VAL A 261 -4.68 -0.52 -2.80
C VAL A 261 -4.32 -0.52 -4.27
N SER A 262 -3.12 -1.00 -4.60
CA SER A 262 -2.57 -0.96 -5.96
C SER A 262 -1.99 -2.31 -6.34
N GLN A 263 -1.99 -2.60 -7.64
CA GLN A 263 -1.31 -3.74 -8.24
C GLN A 263 -0.45 -3.28 -9.42
N TYR A 264 0.57 -4.05 -9.78
CA TYR A 264 1.45 -3.72 -10.91
C TYR A 264 0.69 -3.80 -12.25
N GLU A 265 -0.02 -4.90 -12.49
CA GLU A 265 -0.82 -5.13 -13.69
C GLU A 265 -2.22 -5.65 -13.32
N LYS A 266 -3.27 -4.96 -13.78
CA LYS A 266 -4.68 -5.23 -13.40
C LYS A 266 -5.36 -6.31 -14.24
N MET A 267 -4.68 -7.44 -14.41
CA MET A 267 -5.15 -8.54 -15.27
C MET A 267 -6.12 -9.49 -14.55
N HIS A 268 -5.98 -9.63 -13.23
CA HIS A 268 -6.75 -10.59 -12.45
C HIS A 268 -7.58 -9.91 -11.35
N THR A 269 -8.69 -10.55 -11.00
CA THR A 269 -9.48 -10.17 -9.84
C THR A 269 -8.71 -10.59 -8.59
N ILE A 270 -8.45 -9.67 -7.68
CA ILE A 270 -7.79 -9.99 -6.41
C ILE A 270 -8.79 -9.92 -5.26
N ASN A 271 -8.79 -10.95 -4.42
CA ASN A 271 -9.45 -10.92 -3.12
C ASN A 271 -8.40 -10.56 -2.06
N TYR A 272 -8.73 -9.68 -1.13
CA TYR A 272 -7.76 -9.21 -0.15
C TYR A 272 -8.40 -8.86 1.20
N THR A 273 -7.56 -8.89 2.24
CA THR A 273 -7.84 -8.31 3.55
C THR A 273 -6.99 -7.06 3.71
N LEU A 274 -7.62 -5.95 4.08
CA LEU A 274 -6.92 -4.78 4.58
C LEU A 274 -7.12 -4.72 6.09
N ARG A 275 -6.02 -4.76 6.83
CA ARG A 275 -6.02 -4.68 8.28
C ARG A 275 -5.18 -3.51 8.74
N ALA A 276 -5.65 -2.78 9.74
CA ALA A 276 -4.92 -1.70 10.35
C ALA A 276 -4.81 -1.93 11.86
N TYR A 277 -3.68 -1.52 12.40
CA TYR A 277 -3.38 -1.58 13.81
C TYR A 277 -2.73 -0.29 14.25
N ALA A 278 -3.04 0.20 15.43
CA ALA A 278 -2.46 1.46 15.89
C ALA A 278 -2.21 1.50 17.39
N THR A 279 -1.27 2.36 17.78
CA THR A 279 -1.04 2.74 19.19
C THR A 279 -1.98 3.85 19.66
N CYS A 280 -2.84 4.37 18.79
CA CYS A 280 -3.76 5.46 19.06
C CYS A 280 -5.12 5.24 18.39
N PRO A 281 -6.21 5.88 18.86
CA PRO A 281 -7.50 5.83 18.21
C PRO A 281 -7.42 6.26 16.75
N PHE A 282 -8.10 5.51 15.89
CA PHE A 282 -8.23 5.82 14.47
C PHE A 282 -9.56 5.30 13.92
N THR A 283 -9.99 5.90 12.82
CA THR A 283 -11.09 5.41 11.98
C THR A 283 -10.55 5.08 10.60
N LEU A 284 -10.84 3.87 10.11
CA LEU A 284 -10.56 3.48 8.73
C LEU A 284 -11.88 3.15 8.02
N SER A 285 -12.13 3.79 6.88
CA SER A 285 -13.36 3.59 6.11
C SER A 285 -13.07 3.53 4.61
N LYS A 286 -13.85 2.75 3.86
CA LYS A 286 -13.74 2.70 2.40
C LYS A 286 -14.30 3.99 1.80
N ILE A 287 -13.55 4.62 0.90
CA ILE A 287 -14.03 5.76 0.13
C ILE A 287 -15.03 5.23 -0.90
N GLN A 288 -16.31 5.54 -0.72
CA GLN A 288 -17.37 5.13 -1.62
C GLN A 288 -17.33 5.94 -2.92
N ASN A 289 -17.91 5.39 -3.98
CA ASN A 289 -18.18 6.16 -5.19
C ASN A 289 -19.52 6.90 -5.00
N PRO A 290 -19.55 8.24 -4.97
CA PRO A 290 -20.78 8.99 -4.76
C PRO A 290 -21.67 9.05 -6.02
N TYR A 291 -21.17 8.61 -7.18
CA TYR A 291 -21.87 8.76 -8.46
C TYR A 291 -22.72 7.54 -8.79
N SER A 292 -24.03 7.76 -8.90
CA SER A 292 -25.02 6.72 -9.25
C SER A 292 -25.39 6.73 -10.74
N TYR A 293 -25.17 7.85 -11.42
CA TYR A 293 -25.52 8.06 -12.82
C TYR A 293 -24.28 8.43 -13.64
N SER A 294 -24.23 7.98 -14.88
CA SER A 294 -23.13 8.31 -15.79
C SER A 294 -23.61 8.35 -17.25
N GLU A 295 -23.22 9.40 -17.96
CA GLU A 295 -23.37 9.54 -19.41
C GLU A 295 -22.00 9.63 -20.08
N LYS A 296 -21.91 9.14 -21.32
CA LYS A 296 -20.64 9.06 -22.06
C LYS A 296 -20.80 9.61 -23.47
N VAL A 297 -19.86 10.47 -23.87
CA VAL A 297 -19.64 10.89 -25.24
C VAL A 297 -18.45 10.09 -25.78
N THR A 298 -18.66 9.34 -26.86
CA THR A 298 -17.65 8.44 -27.43
C THR A 298 -17.15 8.86 -28.81
N ASP A 299 -17.82 9.83 -29.41
CA ASP A 299 -17.60 10.40 -30.73
C ASP A 299 -17.12 11.86 -30.67
N GLY A 300 -16.66 12.31 -29.50
CA GLY A 300 -16.12 13.66 -29.30
C GLY A 300 -14.83 13.87 -30.09
N GLN A 301 -14.68 15.02 -30.75
CA GLN A 301 -13.48 15.34 -31.53
C GLN A 301 -13.18 16.84 -31.46
N TRP A 302 -11.89 17.18 -31.39
CA TRP A 302 -11.39 18.51 -31.77
C TRP A 302 -11.00 18.44 -33.25
N GLN A 303 -11.70 19.18 -34.11
CA GLN A 303 -11.44 19.16 -35.55
C GLN A 303 -11.73 20.52 -36.20
N GLY A 304 -10.82 20.98 -37.06
CA GLY A 304 -10.92 22.25 -37.77
C GLY A 304 -11.16 23.40 -36.80
N VAL A 305 -12.23 24.16 -37.04
CA VAL A 305 -12.59 25.34 -36.23
C VAL A 305 -12.88 25.00 -34.76
N THR A 306 -13.23 23.75 -34.45
CA THR A 306 -13.51 23.31 -33.07
C THR A 306 -12.25 22.95 -32.27
N ALA A 307 -11.08 22.89 -32.91
CA ALA A 307 -9.80 22.76 -32.21
C ALA A 307 -9.34 24.13 -31.67
N GLY A 308 -10.14 24.71 -30.76
CA GLY A 308 -10.04 26.11 -30.35
C GLY A 308 -8.93 26.44 -29.36
N GLY A 309 -8.32 25.44 -28.72
CA GLY A 309 -7.31 25.63 -27.67
C GLY A 309 -7.91 26.12 -26.35
N CYS A 310 -7.07 26.45 -25.36
CA CYS A 310 -7.51 26.87 -24.03
C CYS A 310 -7.93 28.35 -23.97
N ARG A 311 -8.40 28.81 -22.80
CA ARG A 311 -8.83 30.22 -22.56
C ARG A 311 -7.80 31.30 -22.89
N ASN A 312 -6.52 30.94 -22.96
CA ASN A 312 -5.47 31.87 -23.41
C ASN A 312 -5.61 32.28 -24.88
N HIS A 313 -6.50 31.60 -25.63
CA HIS A 313 -6.83 31.87 -27.03
C HIS A 313 -8.30 32.34 -27.15
N PRO A 314 -8.64 33.57 -26.70
CA PRO A 314 -10.03 34.01 -26.56
C PRO A 314 -10.81 34.09 -27.88
N ALA A 315 -10.12 34.24 -29.02
CA ALA A 315 -10.75 34.27 -30.34
C ALA A 315 -11.25 32.89 -30.80
N THR A 316 -10.58 31.81 -30.39
CA THR A 316 -10.84 30.45 -30.86
C THR A 316 -11.43 29.55 -29.77
N TYR A 317 -11.15 29.82 -28.49
CA TYR A 317 -11.70 29.08 -27.35
C TYR A 317 -13.23 28.90 -27.43
N PRO A 318 -14.02 29.93 -27.82
CA PRO A 318 -15.47 29.77 -27.86
C PRO A 318 -15.98 28.72 -28.84
N LEU A 319 -15.16 28.35 -29.84
CA LEU A 319 -15.47 27.41 -30.90
C LEU A 319 -15.25 25.95 -30.50
N ASN A 320 -14.62 25.69 -29.34
CA ASN A 320 -14.44 24.32 -28.84
C ASN A 320 -15.80 23.60 -28.71
N PRO A 321 -15.81 22.25 -28.77
CA PRO A 321 -17.01 21.47 -28.50
C PRO A 321 -17.56 21.78 -27.11
N ARG A 322 -18.89 21.87 -26.99
CA ARG A 322 -19.60 22.18 -25.75
C ARG A 322 -20.70 21.18 -25.49
N TYR A 323 -20.83 20.82 -24.23
CA TYR A 323 -21.84 19.90 -23.76
C TYR A 323 -22.61 20.52 -22.60
N ARG A 324 -23.94 20.42 -22.63
CA ARG A 324 -24.79 20.81 -21.51
C ARG A 324 -25.17 19.60 -20.70
N VAL A 325 -24.95 19.70 -19.39
CA VAL A 325 -25.46 18.75 -18.41
C VAL A 325 -26.55 19.41 -17.58
N THR A 326 -27.69 18.76 -17.51
CA THR A 326 -28.82 19.15 -16.65
C THR A 326 -28.90 18.17 -15.50
N LEU A 327 -28.86 18.66 -14.26
CA LEU A 327 -29.08 17.84 -13.06
C LEU A 327 -30.57 17.80 -12.73
N GLU A 328 -31.17 16.62 -12.81
CA GLU A 328 -32.61 16.41 -12.60
C GLU A 328 -32.89 16.08 -11.14
N THR A 329 -32.83 17.10 -10.28
CA THR A 329 -33.12 16.97 -8.85
C THR A 329 -33.63 18.30 -8.28
N ALA A 330 -34.31 18.22 -7.14
CA ALA A 330 -34.64 19.39 -6.33
C ALA A 330 -33.55 19.72 -5.30
N ASP A 331 -32.56 18.83 -5.13
CA ASP A 331 -31.51 19.00 -4.12
C ASP A 331 -30.53 20.10 -4.51
N SER A 332 -30.11 20.89 -3.53
CA SER A 332 -29.11 21.96 -3.69
C SER A 332 -27.67 21.50 -3.41
N SER A 333 -27.47 20.23 -3.04
CA SER A 333 -26.15 19.65 -2.74
C SER A 333 -25.92 18.37 -3.53
N ASN A 334 -25.33 18.52 -4.73
CA ASN A 334 -25.02 17.43 -5.64
C ASN A 334 -23.52 17.28 -5.86
N GLN A 335 -23.12 16.13 -6.39
CA GLN A 335 -21.74 15.87 -6.81
C GLN A 335 -21.71 15.55 -8.31
N LEU A 336 -20.70 16.09 -8.99
CA LEU A 336 -20.47 15.90 -10.42
C LEU A 336 -18.97 15.62 -10.65
N ALA A 337 -18.66 14.60 -11.43
CA ALA A 337 -17.31 14.35 -11.94
C ALA A 337 -17.31 14.32 -13.46
N ILE A 338 -16.30 14.95 -14.06
CA ILE A 338 -16.10 14.98 -15.49
C ILE A 338 -14.74 14.37 -15.80
N ASP A 339 -14.74 13.22 -16.45
CA ASP A 339 -13.54 12.54 -16.93
C ASP A 339 -13.36 12.83 -18.41
N LEU A 340 -12.19 13.36 -18.80
CA LEU A 340 -11.81 13.56 -20.19
C LEU A 340 -10.62 12.65 -20.52
N LYS A 341 -10.76 11.83 -21.56
CA LYS A 341 -9.68 11.00 -22.12
C LYS A 341 -9.43 11.40 -23.57
N GLY A 342 -8.18 11.46 -23.98
CA GLY A 342 -7.81 11.84 -25.35
C GLY A 342 -6.37 11.50 -25.68
N PRO A 343 -5.81 12.04 -26.78
CA PRO A 343 -4.49 11.68 -27.26
C PRO A 343 -3.39 12.11 -26.28
N LYS A 344 -2.41 11.24 -26.05
CA LYS A 344 -1.29 11.52 -25.13
C LYS A 344 -0.34 12.62 -25.63
N GLN A 345 -0.38 12.95 -26.92
CA GLN A 345 0.45 14.01 -27.49
C GLN A 345 -0.06 15.42 -27.17
N TYR A 346 -1.28 15.56 -26.66
CA TYR A 346 -1.87 16.86 -26.33
C TYR A 346 -2.05 17.01 -24.82
N GLN A 347 -1.82 18.23 -24.33
CA GLN A 347 -2.23 18.63 -23.00
C GLN A 347 -3.69 19.08 -23.08
N MET A 348 -4.56 18.47 -22.30
CA MET A 348 -6.01 18.69 -22.35
C MET A 348 -6.52 19.21 -21.02
N GLY A 349 -7.67 19.86 -21.04
CA GLY A 349 -8.32 20.39 -19.85
C GLY A 349 -9.84 20.41 -20.04
N VAL A 350 -10.54 20.44 -18.91
CA VAL A 350 -11.99 20.61 -18.88
C VAL A 350 -12.31 21.86 -18.10
N GLU A 351 -13.28 22.60 -18.61
CA GLU A 351 -13.90 23.67 -17.87
C GLU A 351 -15.41 23.50 -17.77
N VAL A 352 -15.95 23.84 -16.60
CA VAL A 352 -17.38 23.83 -16.32
C VAL A 352 -17.83 25.23 -15.90
N THR A 353 -18.85 25.74 -16.57
CA THR A 353 -19.50 27.01 -16.26
C THR A 353 -20.98 26.80 -15.96
N ILE A 354 -21.54 27.62 -15.08
CA ILE A 354 -22.96 27.57 -14.75
C ILE A 354 -23.75 28.34 -15.81
N VAL A 355 -24.78 27.71 -16.36
CA VAL A 355 -25.73 28.34 -17.30
C VAL A 355 -26.94 28.86 -16.52
N SER A 356 -27.53 28.01 -15.69
CA SER A 356 -28.66 28.37 -14.82
C SER A 356 -28.69 27.48 -13.59
N VAL A 357 -29.18 28.00 -12.47
CA VAL A 357 -29.47 27.24 -11.26
C VAL A 357 -30.98 27.19 -11.06
N CYS A 358 -31.51 26.08 -10.55
CA CYS A 358 -32.95 25.93 -10.31
C CYS A 358 -33.39 26.67 -9.03
N ASP A 359 -32.49 26.82 -8.06
CA ASP A 359 -32.76 27.49 -6.79
C ASP A 359 -32.31 28.97 -6.85
N GLU A 360 -33.27 29.88 -6.86
CA GLU A 360 -33.06 31.33 -6.91
C GLU A 360 -32.45 31.90 -5.61
N THR A 361 -32.47 31.14 -4.51
CA THR A 361 -31.87 31.55 -3.22
C THR A 361 -30.35 31.38 -3.20
N VAL A 362 -29.78 30.69 -4.19
CA VAL A 362 -28.33 30.52 -4.34
C VAL A 362 -27.72 31.83 -4.85
N THR A 363 -27.26 32.67 -3.93
CA THR A 363 -26.80 34.04 -4.21
C THR A 363 -25.38 34.13 -4.77
N ALA A 364 -24.56 33.09 -4.63
CA ALA A 364 -23.17 33.09 -5.08
C ALA A 364 -22.68 31.73 -5.60
N PRO A 365 -23.30 31.17 -6.66
CA PRO A 365 -22.77 29.95 -7.26
C PRO A 365 -21.45 30.27 -8.00
N PHE A 366 -20.54 29.30 -8.11
CA PHE A 366 -19.26 29.54 -8.79
C PHE A 366 -19.50 29.90 -10.26
N LYS A 367 -18.73 30.85 -10.83
CA LYS A 367 -18.92 31.20 -12.25
C LYS A 367 -18.35 30.16 -13.20
N ALA A 368 -17.13 29.70 -12.90
CA ALA A 368 -16.40 28.71 -13.68
C ALA A 368 -15.49 27.87 -12.76
N LYS A 369 -15.28 26.61 -13.11
CA LYS A 369 -14.31 25.70 -12.50
C LYS A 369 -13.56 24.96 -13.59
N SER A 370 -12.25 24.83 -13.45
CA SER A 370 -11.42 24.06 -14.37
C SER A 370 -10.82 22.84 -13.67
N SER A 371 -10.40 21.86 -14.47
CA SER A 371 -9.63 20.69 -14.02
C SER A 371 -8.21 21.02 -13.53
N GLY A 372 -7.84 22.30 -13.46
CA GLY A 372 -6.49 22.75 -13.10
C GLY A 372 -5.51 22.71 -14.28
N ALA A 373 -4.28 22.27 -14.02
CA ALA A 373 -3.25 22.15 -15.05
C ALA A 373 -3.69 21.19 -16.17
N TYR A 374 -3.37 21.55 -17.42
CA TYR A 374 -3.67 20.70 -18.55
C TYR A 374 -2.76 19.46 -18.54
N ARG A 375 -3.32 18.28 -18.79
CA ARG A 375 -2.60 16.99 -18.71
C ARG A 375 -2.79 16.15 -19.95
N SER A 376 -1.84 15.25 -20.18
CA SER A 376 -1.83 14.33 -21.30
C SER A 376 -2.65 13.08 -21.01
N GLY A 377 -3.46 12.66 -21.98
CA GLY A 377 -4.18 11.37 -21.95
C GLY A 377 -5.42 11.31 -21.05
N PHE A 378 -5.37 11.85 -19.83
CA PHE A 378 -6.47 11.81 -18.86
C PHE A 378 -6.52 13.05 -17.97
N VAL A 379 -7.73 13.55 -17.77
CA VAL A 379 -8.05 14.68 -16.90
C VAL A 379 -9.35 14.37 -16.17
N ILE A 380 -9.45 14.79 -14.91
CA ILE A 380 -10.69 14.77 -14.14
C ILE A 380 -10.95 16.11 -13.45
N LEU A 381 -12.22 16.50 -13.40
CA LEU A 381 -12.73 17.59 -12.58
C LEU A 381 -13.85 17.08 -11.68
N GLU A 382 -13.66 17.16 -10.37
CA GLU A 382 -14.70 16.89 -9.38
C GLU A 382 -15.29 18.19 -8.84
N LEU A 383 -16.62 18.24 -8.78
CA LEU A 383 -17.40 19.31 -8.18
C LEU A 383 -18.29 18.71 -7.09
N GLN A 384 -18.23 19.31 -5.90
CA GLN A 384 -19.00 18.88 -4.73
C GLN A 384 -19.91 20.01 -4.28
N ASN A 385 -21.04 19.67 -3.64
CA ASN A 385 -22.01 20.60 -3.09
C ASN A 385 -22.51 21.62 -4.14
N ILE A 386 -22.82 21.14 -5.35
CA ILE A 386 -23.34 21.99 -6.44
C ILE A 386 -24.87 21.96 -6.48
N PRO A 387 -25.54 23.09 -6.75
CA PRO A 387 -27.00 23.13 -6.82
C PRO A 387 -27.56 22.35 -8.02
N ALA A 388 -28.86 22.08 -8.02
CA ALA A 388 -29.53 21.65 -9.25
C ALA A 388 -29.48 22.78 -10.30
N GLY A 389 -29.31 22.41 -11.57
CA GLY A 389 -29.19 23.39 -12.64
C GLY A 389 -28.62 22.83 -13.93
N VAL A 390 -28.32 23.75 -14.84
CA VAL A 390 -27.71 23.49 -16.14
C VAL A 390 -26.28 24.00 -16.12
N TYR A 391 -25.35 23.11 -16.46
CA TYR A 391 -23.93 23.39 -16.53
C TYR A 391 -23.43 23.15 -17.95
N GLU A 392 -22.49 23.95 -18.39
CA GLU A 392 -21.82 23.78 -19.66
C GLU A 392 -20.39 23.29 -19.44
N ILE A 393 -20.02 22.23 -20.16
CA ILE A 393 -18.73 21.57 -20.13
C ILE A 393 -18.01 21.86 -21.44
N VAL A 394 -16.79 22.37 -21.35
CA VAL A 394 -15.93 22.69 -22.49
C VAL A 394 -14.63 21.87 -22.38
N PRO A 395 -14.53 20.72 -23.07
CA PRO A 395 -13.25 20.05 -23.27
C PRO A 395 -12.39 20.82 -24.27
N SER A 396 -11.12 21.05 -23.94
CA SER A 396 -10.19 21.77 -24.82
C SER A 396 -8.77 21.23 -24.72
N THR A 397 -8.01 21.40 -25.80
CA THR A 397 -6.55 21.25 -25.81
C THR A 397 -5.88 22.53 -25.32
N PHE A 398 -4.60 22.46 -24.92
CA PHE A 398 -3.88 23.64 -24.45
C PHE A 398 -3.66 24.65 -25.59
N TYR A 399 -3.19 24.17 -26.75
CA TYR A 399 -2.98 24.98 -27.95
C TYR A 399 -4.09 24.76 -28.98
N PRO A 400 -4.43 25.78 -29.79
CA PRO A 400 -5.36 25.65 -30.91
C PRO A 400 -4.78 24.76 -32.01
N ASN A 401 -5.64 24.30 -32.92
CA ASN A 401 -5.31 23.44 -34.07
C ASN A 401 -4.74 22.06 -33.68
N GLN A 402 -4.91 21.64 -32.42
CA GLN A 402 -4.60 20.28 -31.98
C GLN A 402 -5.84 19.41 -32.19
N GLU A 403 -5.81 18.60 -33.25
CA GLU A 403 -6.95 17.79 -33.67
C GLU A 403 -6.84 16.35 -33.18
N GLY A 404 -7.97 15.78 -32.77
CA GLY A 404 -8.03 14.38 -32.38
C GLY A 404 -9.32 13.99 -31.66
N PRO A 405 -9.57 12.68 -31.53
CA PRO A 405 -10.74 12.17 -30.82
C PRO A 405 -10.57 12.29 -29.31
N PHE A 406 -11.67 12.45 -28.59
CA PHE A 406 -11.73 12.39 -27.14
C PHE A 406 -12.98 11.65 -26.65
N PHE A 407 -12.89 11.14 -25.43
CA PHE A 407 -14.01 10.54 -24.70
C PHE A 407 -14.30 11.40 -23.48
N LEU A 408 -15.57 11.80 -23.33
CA LEU A 408 -16.05 12.55 -22.18
C LEU A 408 -16.99 11.65 -21.38
N THR A 409 -16.75 11.49 -20.08
CA THR A 409 -17.68 10.80 -19.18
C THR A 409 -18.11 11.76 -18.09
N VAL A 410 -19.42 11.95 -17.97
CA VAL A 410 -20.02 12.80 -16.93
C VAL A 410 -20.71 11.88 -15.93
N LYS A 411 -20.36 12.02 -14.65
CA LYS A 411 -20.85 11.19 -13.55
C LYS A 411 -21.52 12.08 -12.51
N SER A 412 -22.68 11.70 -12.01
CA SER A 412 -23.39 12.49 -10.98
C SER A 412 -24.00 11.64 -9.87
N SER A 413 -24.15 12.25 -8.70
CA SER A 413 -24.91 11.70 -7.57
C SER A 413 -26.41 11.61 -7.86
N CYS A 414 -26.94 12.43 -8.78
CA CYS A 414 -28.34 12.45 -9.19
C CYS A 414 -28.50 12.17 -10.69
N ARG A 415 -29.75 11.99 -11.14
CA ARG A 415 -30.04 11.76 -12.55
C ARG A 415 -29.61 12.98 -13.36
N LEU A 416 -29.01 12.74 -14.52
CA LEU A 416 -28.49 13.78 -15.39
C LEU A 416 -28.89 13.55 -16.84
N GLN A 417 -29.04 14.63 -17.60
CA GLN A 417 -29.14 14.59 -19.06
C GLN A 417 -27.92 15.29 -19.65
N LEU A 418 -27.28 14.67 -20.66
CA LEU A 418 -26.14 15.23 -21.37
C LEU A 418 -26.50 15.48 -22.84
N ALA A 419 -26.30 16.70 -23.32
CA ALA A 419 -26.56 17.08 -24.70
C ALA A 419 -25.38 17.85 -25.30
N ARG A 420 -25.02 17.55 -26.55
CA ARG A 420 -24.06 18.35 -27.32
C ARG A 420 -24.71 19.64 -27.81
N VAL A 421 -24.00 20.76 -27.70
CA VAL A 421 -24.53 22.10 -28.05
C VAL A 421 -24.09 22.55 -29.44
N ASN A 422 -22.86 22.24 -29.84
CA ASN A 422 -22.24 22.66 -31.10
C ASN A 422 -21.33 21.61 -31.73
#